data_AF-A0A182FLU2-F1
#
_entry.id   AF-A0A182FLU2-F1
#
_cell.length_a   1.000
_cell.length_b   1.000
_cell.length_c   1.000
_cell.angle_alpha   90.00
_cell.angle_beta   90.00
_cell.angle_gamma   90.00
#
_symmetry.space_group_name_H-M   'P 1'
#
loop_
_entity.id
_entity.type
_entity.pdbx_description
1 polymer ?
#
loop_
_entity_poly.entity_id
_entity_poly.type
_entity_poly.pdbx_seq_one_letter_code
_entity_poly.pdbx_strand_id
1 'polypeptide(L)'
;MRNMDNHEQQQQIPLQRLNTFEENQRRQELRIVFEKYDSNGNGYLSRSELRRLIREHKCPDIPKEVVRVVLTNSDENNDGRLDFEEFYKLSTEHPYIFRDFCIRYCRAVVPRRTPIIGDETDGEYESSMKLWPPPLTMIIFSIMEVIFFVVDIVKTDNKALIRAKGSIRWIKYTYAAKPHFCYSQNGTSTHGPMASSFIYNPNLRYEVWRFLTYMFVHIGFMHLIMNLAVQLFLGVALELVHCWWRVTLVYLAGVVAGSMGTSLFTPRVFLAGASGGVYALITAHIATIIMNWSQMEYAIVQLFVFLVFCITDLGTSIYNSIHDPFDKVGYVAHASGALAGFLVGIGVLRNLKVVPWERKLWWCAVTIYFLLMGAGIMFHLLNPDHFK
;
A
#
# COMPACT_ATOMS: atom_id res chain seq x y z
N MET A 1 -15.27 -34.18 -64.75
CA MET A 1 -14.17 -33.75 -63.86
C MET A 1 -14.59 -32.43 -63.22
N ARG A 2 -14.90 -32.44 -61.93
CA ARG A 2 -15.18 -31.24 -61.12
C ARG A 2 -13.84 -30.64 -60.72
N ASN A 3 -13.60 -29.36 -61.03
CA ASN A 3 -12.63 -28.56 -60.28
C ASN A 3 -13.41 -27.77 -59.23
N MET A 4 -13.30 -28.24 -57.99
CA MET A 4 -13.47 -27.42 -56.80
C MET A 4 -12.14 -26.67 -56.64
N ASP A 5 -12.17 -25.35 -56.64
CA ASP A 5 -11.16 -24.48 -55.98
C ASP A 5 -11.69 -23.05 -56.05
N ASN A 6 -12.53 -22.68 -55.08
CA ASN A 6 -13.05 -21.32 -54.93
C ASN A 6 -13.20 -20.91 -53.46
N HIS A 7 -12.32 -21.43 -52.59
CA HIS A 7 -12.23 -20.99 -51.20
C HIS A 7 -10.77 -21.05 -50.75
N GLU A 8 -10.04 -19.94 -50.89
CA GLU A 8 -8.92 -19.54 -50.01
C GLU A 8 -8.27 -18.22 -50.50
N GLN A 9 -9.02 -17.12 -50.47
CA GLN A 9 -8.42 -15.78 -50.42
C GLN A 9 -9.07 -14.96 -49.30
N GLN A 10 -8.92 -15.43 -48.06
CA GLN A 10 -8.96 -14.54 -46.91
C GLN A 10 -7.68 -13.70 -46.95
N GLN A 11 -7.80 -12.46 -47.46
CA GLN A 11 -6.73 -11.47 -47.43
C GLN A 11 -6.34 -11.20 -45.97
N GLN A 12 -5.19 -11.72 -45.53
CA GLN A 12 -4.51 -11.25 -44.33
C GLN A 12 -4.17 -9.77 -44.51
N ILE A 13 -4.85 -8.91 -43.75
CA ILE A 13 -4.49 -7.49 -43.63
C ILE A 13 -3.15 -7.44 -42.89
N PRO A 14 -2.08 -6.84 -43.46
CA PRO A 14 -0.78 -6.77 -42.78
C PRO A 14 -0.88 -6.01 -41.46
N LEU A 15 -0.25 -6.49 -40.38
CA LEU A 15 -0.26 -5.88 -39.03
C LEU A 15 0.16 -4.39 -39.03
N GLN A 16 1.02 -3.97 -39.96
CA GLN A 16 1.39 -2.56 -40.14
C GLN A 16 0.22 -1.67 -40.61
N ARG A 17 -0.73 -2.21 -41.40
CA ARG A 17 -1.95 -1.49 -41.81
C ARG A 17 -2.99 -1.40 -40.68
N LEU A 18 -3.02 -2.38 -39.78
CA LEU A 18 -3.92 -2.37 -38.62
C LEU A 18 -3.50 -1.28 -37.61
N ASN A 19 -2.20 -1.16 -37.33
CA ASN A 19 -1.68 -0.09 -36.47
C ASN A 19 -1.95 1.31 -37.06
N THR A 20 -1.81 1.49 -38.37
CA THR A 20 -2.09 2.79 -39.03
C THR A 20 -3.58 3.08 -39.13
N PHE A 21 -4.45 2.08 -39.29
CA PHE A 21 -5.89 2.29 -39.31
C PHE A 21 -6.42 2.72 -37.94
N GLU A 22 -6.03 2.02 -36.87
CA GLU A 22 -6.42 2.36 -35.49
C GLU A 22 -5.86 3.72 -35.06
N GLU A 23 -4.63 4.04 -35.45
CA GLU A 23 -4.02 5.35 -35.19
C GLU A 23 -4.75 6.47 -35.94
N ASN A 24 -5.09 6.26 -37.21
CA ASN A 24 -5.86 7.22 -37.99
C ASN A 24 -7.28 7.41 -37.43
N GLN A 25 -7.93 6.34 -36.99
CA GLN A 25 -9.24 6.41 -36.35
C GLN A 25 -9.15 7.19 -35.04
N ARG A 26 -8.15 6.91 -34.20
CA ARG A 26 -7.93 7.64 -32.94
C ARG A 26 -7.63 9.12 -33.17
N ARG A 27 -6.81 9.44 -34.18
CA ARG A 27 -6.55 10.83 -34.60
C ARG A 27 -7.84 11.53 -35.03
N GLN A 28 -8.71 10.84 -35.77
CA GLN A 28 -10.01 11.40 -36.17
C GLN A 28 -10.92 11.64 -34.96
N GLU A 29 -11.04 10.68 -34.04
CA GLU A 29 -11.84 10.80 -32.82
C GLU A 29 -11.35 11.96 -31.93
N LEU A 30 -10.04 12.05 -31.70
CA LEU A 30 -9.45 13.12 -30.90
C LEU A 30 -9.54 14.48 -31.59
N ARG A 31 -9.53 14.52 -32.92
CA ARG A 31 -9.73 15.74 -33.70
C ARG A 31 -11.14 16.28 -33.56
N ILE A 32 -12.15 15.42 -33.56
CA ILE A 32 -13.54 15.82 -33.29
C ILE A 32 -13.65 16.44 -31.90
N VAL A 33 -12.96 15.87 -30.90
CA VAL A 33 -12.95 16.42 -29.54
C VAL A 33 -12.21 17.75 -29.50
N PHE A 34 -11.06 17.87 -30.15
CA PHE A 34 -10.28 19.11 -30.23
C PHE A 34 -11.11 20.25 -30.85
N GLU A 35 -11.69 20.02 -32.02
CA GLU A 35 -12.51 20.98 -32.76
C GLU A 35 -13.79 21.37 -32.01
N LYS A 36 -14.36 20.45 -31.22
CA LYS A 36 -15.51 20.75 -30.36
C LYS A 36 -15.19 21.76 -29.25
N TYR A 37 -13.97 21.70 -28.71
CA TYR A 37 -13.58 22.49 -27.55
C TYR A 37 -12.79 23.77 -27.89
N ASP A 38 -12.23 23.85 -29.10
CA ASP A 38 -11.78 25.08 -29.76
C ASP A 38 -12.99 25.93 -30.17
N SER A 39 -13.55 26.69 -29.22
CA SER A 39 -14.79 27.44 -29.47
C SER A 39 -14.60 28.65 -30.36
N ASN A 40 -13.37 29.14 -30.48
CA ASN A 40 -13.05 30.28 -31.34
C ASN A 40 -12.50 29.85 -32.72
N GLY A 41 -12.28 28.55 -32.93
CA GLY A 41 -11.88 27.96 -34.21
C GLY A 41 -10.49 28.38 -34.65
N ASN A 42 -9.61 28.77 -33.71
CA ASN A 42 -8.29 29.29 -34.05
C ASN A 42 -7.24 28.19 -34.28
N GLY A 43 -7.62 26.92 -34.10
CA GLY A 43 -6.72 25.77 -34.26
C GLY A 43 -5.89 25.45 -33.01
N TYR A 44 -6.16 26.10 -31.88
CA TYR A 44 -5.45 25.94 -30.61
C TYR A 44 -6.41 25.87 -29.43
N LEU A 45 -6.08 25.06 -28.43
CA LEU A 45 -6.81 25.05 -27.15
C LEU A 45 -6.17 26.04 -26.16
N SER A 46 -6.90 27.12 -25.86
CA SER A 46 -6.49 28.03 -24.78
C SER A 46 -6.64 27.38 -23.40
N ARG A 47 -5.98 27.96 -22.38
CA ARG A 47 -6.08 27.51 -20.98
C ARG A 47 -7.53 27.40 -20.47
N SER A 48 -8.39 28.32 -20.92
CA SER A 48 -9.82 28.36 -20.59
C SER A 48 -10.60 27.23 -21.26
N GLU A 49 -10.29 26.92 -22.51
CA GLU A 49 -10.96 25.87 -23.30
C GLU A 49 -10.54 24.48 -22.82
N LEU A 50 -9.25 24.28 -22.54
CA LEU A 50 -8.74 23.05 -21.94
C LEU A 50 -9.35 22.77 -20.56
N ARG A 51 -9.51 23.81 -19.73
CA ARG A 51 -10.15 23.72 -18.42
C ARG A 51 -11.62 23.30 -18.52
N ARG A 52 -12.32 23.73 -19.57
CA ARG A 52 -13.70 23.33 -19.86
C ARG A 52 -13.78 21.89 -20.36
N LEU A 53 -12.87 21.48 -21.25
CA LEU A 53 -12.73 20.09 -21.72
C LEU A 53 -12.55 19.12 -20.54
N ILE A 54 -11.65 19.43 -19.60
CA ILE A 54 -11.39 18.61 -18.40
C ILE A 54 -12.62 18.52 -17.48
N ARG A 55 -13.37 19.60 -17.35
CA ARG A 55 -14.54 19.68 -16.46
C ARG A 55 -15.75 18.92 -17.01
N GLU A 56 -15.92 18.87 -18.34
CA GLU A 56 -17.09 18.27 -18.99
C GLU A 56 -16.90 16.79 -19.33
N HIS A 57 -15.67 16.30 -19.54
CA HIS A 57 -15.37 14.89 -19.80
C HIS A 57 -14.87 14.17 -18.53
N LYS A 58 -15.80 13.70 -17.69
CA LYS A 58 -15.64 12.69 -16.62
C LYS A 58 -14.38 12.71 -15.72
N CYS A 59 -13.69 13.85 -15.57
CA CYS A 59 -12.56 14.00 -14.63
C CYS A 59 -12.76 15.23 -13.72
N PRO A 60 -13.75 15.21 -12.82
CA PRO A 60 -14.06 16.34 -11.93
C PRO A 60 -12.97 16.66 -10.88
N ASP A 61 -12.00 15.76 -10.69
CA ASP A 61 -11.05 15.82 -9.55
C ASP A 61 -9.64 16.32 -9.89
N ILE A 62 -9.40 16.91 -11.07
CA ILE A 62 -8.06 17.41 -11.43
C ILE A 62 -7.81 18.79 -10.78
N PRO A 63 -6.83 18.94 -9.87
CA PRO A 63 -6.50 20.22 -9.24
C PRO A 63 -6.03 21.25 -10.27
N LYS A 64 -6.36 22.53 -10.06
CA LYS A 64 -6.00 23.64 -10.98
C LYS A 64 -4.49 23.70 -11.30
N GLU A 65 -3.65 23.25 -10.38
CA GLU A 65 -2.19 23.32 -10.54
C GLU A 65 -1.64 22.19 -11.40
N VAL A 66 -2.35 21.07 -11.50
CA VAL A 66 -2.01 20.00 -12.45
C VAL A 66 -2.28 20.46 -13.88
N VAL A 67 -3.33 21.25 -14.12
CA VAL A 67 -3.60 21.85 -15.44
C VAL A 67 -2.46 22.79 -15.86
N ARG A 68 -1.90 23.56 -14.91
CA ARG A 68 -0.77 24.46 -15.17
C ARG A 68 0.50 23.68 -15.52
N VAL A 69 0.80 22.62 -14.79
CA VAL A 69 1.98 21.77 -15.02
C VAL A 69 1.84 20.98 -16.33
N VAL A 70 0.64 20.48 -16.64
CA VAL A 70 0.35 19.78 -17.89
C VAL A 70 0.51 20.70 -19.10
N LEU A 71 0.07 21.96 -19.00
CA LEU A 71 0.30 22.95 -20.05
C LEU A 71 1.79 23.28 -20.23
N THR A 72 2.52 23.54 -19.14
CA THR A 72 3.94 23.91 -19.21
C THR A 72 4.84 22.77 -19.71
N ASN A 73 4.44 21.51 -19.51
CA ASN A 73 5.23 20.35 -19.93
C ASN A 73 4.87 19.83 -21.34
N SER A 74 3.77 20.28 -21.94
CA SER A 74 3.28 19.80 -23.24
C SER A 74 3.26 20.86 -24.34
N ASP A 75 3.48 22.12 -23.96
CA ASP A 75 3.70 23.26 -24.84
C ASP A 75 5.17 23.25 -25.29
N GLU A 76 5.48 22.48 -26.35
CA GLU A 76 6.86 22.30 -26.83
C GLU A 76 7.40 23.60 -27.45
N ASN A 77 6.50 24.42 -27.99
CA ASN A 77 6.83 25.66 -28.66
C ASN A 77 6.77 26.91 -27.72
N ASN A 78 6.33 26.74 -26.46
CA ASN A 78 6.15 27.77 -25.42
C ASN A 78 5.21 28.93 -25.81
N ASP A 79 4.18 28.66 -26.62
CA ASP A 79 3.22 29.68 -27.06
C ASP A 79 2.05 29.90 -26.08
N GLY A 80 1.99 29.10 -25.01
CA GLY A 80 0.99 29.17 -23.96
C GLY A 80 -0.36 28.56 -24.32
N ARG A 81 -0.47 27.87 -25.46
CA ARG A 81 -1.63 27.19 -26.01
C ARG A 81 -1.23 25.74 -26.36
N LEU A 82 -2.18 24.94 -26.86
CA LEU A 82 -1.90 23.60 -27.36
C LEU A 82 -2.44 23.48 -28.78
N ASP A 83 -1.58 23.14 -29.73
CA ASP A 83 -2.01 22.74 -31.06
C ASP A 83 -2.53 21.29 -31.06
N PHE A 84 -3.05 20.84 -32.21
CA PHE A 84 -3.63 19.50 -32.32
C PHE A 84 -2.59 18.38 -32.12
N GLU A 85 -1.35 18.57 -32.56
CA GLU A 85 -0.29 17.58 -32.42
C GLU A 85 0.18 17.47 -30.97
N GLU A 86 0.32 18.60 -30.28
CA GLU A 86 0.62 18.66 -28.85
C GLU A 86 -0.53 18.08 -28.01
N PHE A 87 -1.78 18.35 -28.38
CA PHE A 87 -2.97 17.75 -27.77
C PHE A 87 -3.05 16.24 -27.99
N TYR A 88 -2.77 15.78 -29.21
CA TYR A 88 -2.73 14.36 -29.55
C TYR A 88 -1.63 13.65 -28.74
N LYS A 89 -0.44 14.22 -28.69
CA LYS A 89 0.69 13.73 -27.89
C LYS A 89 0.37 13.70 -26.40
N LEU A 90 -0.21 14.76 -25.85
CA LEU A 90 -0.69 14.81 -24.46
C LEU A 90 -1.73 13.72 -24.16
N SER A 91 -2.68 13.48 -25.07
CA SER A 91 -3.74 12.48 -24.89
C SER A 91 -3.24 11.02 -25.00
N THR A 92 -2.10 10.83 -25.65
CA THR A 92 -1.52 9.51 -25.94
C THR A 92 -0.32 9.16 -25.03
N GLU A 93 0.49 10.15 -24.65
CA GLU A 93 1.74 9.97 -23.89
C GLU A 93 1.61 10.26 -22.38
N HIS A 94 0.72 11.18 -21.95
CA HIS A 94 0.69 11.68 -20.56
C HIS A 94 -0.62 11.61 -19.74
N PRO A 95 -1.51 10.61 -19.93
CA PRO A 95 -2.53 10.24 -18.93
C PRO A 95 -2.09 9.25 -17.83
N TYR A 96 -0.80 8.89 -17.73
CA TYR A 96 -0.44 7.50 -17.40
C TYR A 96 0.60 7.27 -16.29
N ILE A 97 1.43 8.19 -15.80
CA ILE A 97 2.49 7.70 -14.86
C ILE A 97 1.88 7.15 -13.55
N PHE A 98 0.96 7.86 -12.91
CA PHE A 98 0.29 7.35 -11.71
C PHE A 98 -0.85 6.38 -12.05
N ARG A 99 -1.63 6.68 -13.09
CA ARG A 99 -2.76 5.84 -13.53
C ARG A 99 -2.32 4.53 -14.16
N ASP A 100 -1.29 4.51 -15.00
CA ASP A 100 -0.73 3.30 -15.63
C ASP A 100 0.19 2.55 -14.66
N PHE A 101 0.85 3.22 -13.70
CA PHE A 101 1.44 2.51 -12.58
C PHE A 101 0.36 1.81 -11.75
N CYS A 102 -0.69 2.52 -11.32
CA CYS A 102 -1.81 1.94 -10.57
C CYS A 102 -2.60 0.93 -11.41
N ILE A 103 -2.77 1.11 -12.72
CA ILE A 103 -3.46 0.17 -13.61
C ILE A 103 -2.58 -1.02 -13.95
N ARG A 104 -1.28 -0.88 -14.17
CA ARG A 104 -0.36 -2.01 -14.34
C ARG A 104 -0.24 -2.79 -13.03
N TYR A 105 -0.11 -2.08 -11.91
CA TYR A 105 -0.15 -2.68 -10.59
C TYR A 105 -1.49 -3.37 -10.34
N CYS A 106 -2.63 -2.72 -10.57
CA CYS A 106 -3.95 -3.34 -10.46
C CYS A 106 -4.11 -4.49 -11.46
N ARG A 107 -3.71 -4.40 -12.72
CA ARG A 107 -3.80 -5.53 -13.67
C ARG A 107 -2.87 -6.69 -13.30
N ALA A 108 -1.77 -6.38 -12.64
CA ALA A 108 -0.84 -7.39 -12.18
C ALA A 108 -1.36 -8.04 -10.89
N VAL A 109 -1.89 -7.26 -9.93
CA VAL A 109 -2.37 -7.68 -8.60
C VAL A 109 -3.82 -8.19 -8.62
N VAL A 110 -4.62 -7.70 -9.58
CA VAL A 110 -6.03 -8.06 -9.79
C VAL A 110 -6.09 -9.13 -10.87
N PRO A 111 -6.64 -10.31 -10.55
CA PRO A 111 -6.76 -11.37 -11.53
C PRO A 111 -7.84 -11.08 -12.59
N ARG A 112 -7.58 -11.39 -13.88
CA ARG A 112 -8.52 -11.25 -15.00
C ARG A 112 -9.44 -12.46 -15.12
N ARG A 113 -10.72 -12.27 -15.46
CA ARG A 113 -11.59 -13.35 -15.96
C ARG A 113 -11.47 -13.44 -17.48
N THR A 114 -11.44 -14.67 -18.00
CA THR A 114 -11.72 -14.93 -19.41
C THR A 114 -13.11 -14.38 -19.76
N PRO A 115 -13.27 -13.62 -20.86
CA PRO A 115 -14.59 -13.16 -21.26
C PRO A 115 -15.43 -14.39 -21.60
N ILE A 116 -16.44 -14.67 -20.77
CA ILE A 116 -17.46 -15.65 -21.10
C ILE A 116 -18.34 -14.97 -22.15
N ILE A 117 -18.33 -15.50 -23.37
CA ILE A 117 -19.20 -15.04 -24.44
C ILE A 117 -20.63 -15.42 -24.01
N GLY A 118 -21.42 -14.44 -23.54
CA GLY A 118 -22.87 -14.55 -23.44
C GLY A 118 -23.54 -14.53 -22.06
N ASP A 119 -23.09 -13.73 -21.08
CA ASP A 119 -23.93 -13.43 -19.90
C ASP A 119 -24.44 -11.99 -19.92
N GLU A 120 -25.72 -11.81 -19.62
CA GLU A 120 -26.31 -10.51 -19.27
C GLU A 120 -25.51 -9.93 -18.11
N THR A 121 -25.11 -8.66 -18.23
CA THR A 121 -24.44 -7.94 -17.14
C THR A 121 -25.41 -7.81 -15.96
N ASP A 122 -25.29 -8.69 -14.97
CA ASP A 122 -26.10 -8.70 -13.74
C ASP A 122 -25.85 -7.50 -12.80
N GLY A 123 -24.88 -6.64 -13.15
CA GLY A 123 -24.50 -5.47 -12.35
C GLY A 123 -23.88 -5.82 -10.99
N GLU A 124 -23.60 -7.10 -10.70
CA GLU A 124 -23.00 -7.51 -9.43
C GLU A 124 -21.60 -6.90 -9.28
N TYR A 125 -20.81 -6.82 -10.37
CA TYR A 125 -19.48 -6.21 -10.34
C TYR A 125 -19.53 -4.70 -10.05
N GLU A 126 -20.42 -3.95 -10.71
CA GLU A 126 -20.58 -2.50 -10.54
C GLU A 126 -21.12 -2.16 -9.15
N SER A 127 -21.96 -3.04 -8.59
CA SER A 127 -22.41 -2.94 -7.20
C SER A 127 -21.30 -3.30 -6.18
N SER A 128 -20.40 -4.23 -6.52
CA SER A 128 -19.24 -4.63 -5.72
C SER A 128 -18.05 -3.64 -5.80
N MET A 129 -18.03 -2.81 -6.85
CA MET A 129 -17.16 -1.65 -7.10
C MET A 129 -17.78 -0.35 -6.57
N LYS A 130 -18.84 -0.40 -5.76
CA LYS A 130 -19.17 0.75 -4.91
C LYS A 130 -17.97 0.98 -4.01
N LEU A 131 -17.21 2.02 -4.35
CA LEU A 131 -16.03 2.58 -3.67
C LEU A 131 -16.43 3.15 -2.29
N TRP A 132 -17.33 2.46 -1.61
CA TRP A 132 -18.07 2.94 -0.47
C TRP A 132 -18.19 1.85 0.61
N PRO A 133 -17.64 2.09 1.80
CA PRO A 133 -16.82 3.25 2.12
C PRO A 133 -15.47 3.16 1.38
N PRO A 134 -14.89 4.32 1.00
CA PRO A 134 -13.63 4.37 0.26
C PRO A 134 -12.47 3.71 1.04
N PRO A 135 -11.34 3.39 0.38
CA PRO A 135 -10.15 2.82 1.02
C PRO A 135 -9.49 3.84 1.95
N LEU A 136 -10.13 4.06 3.10
CA LEU A 136 -9.76 5.10 4.05
C LEU A 136 -9.02 4.54 5.24
N THR A 137 -9.02 3.23 5.51
CA THR A 137 -8.49 2.74 6.79
C THR A 137 -7.00 2.96 6.88
N MET A 138 -6.26 2.63 5.81
CA MET A 138 -4.81 2.85 5.78
C MET A 138 -4.46 4.33 5.87
N ILE A 139 -5.25 5.19 5.22
CA ILE A 139 -5.09 6.64 5.27
C ILE A 139 -5.37 7.16 6.69
N ILE A 140 -6.43 6.69 7.34
CA ILE A 140 -6.80 7.08 8.71
C ILE A 140 -5.71 6.65 9.70
N PHE A 141 -5.23 5.40 9.61
CA PHE A 141 -4.13 4.92 10.46
C PHE A 141 -2.87 5.75 10.25
N SER A 142 -2.49 6.01 8.99
CA SER A 142 -1.36 6.87 8.65
C SER A 142 -1.48 8.29 9.21
N ILE A 143 -2.67 8.90 9.14
CA ILE A 143 -2.92 10.23 9.74
C ILE A 143 -2.74 10.17 11.26
N MET A 144 -3.28 9.14 11.93
CA MET A 144 -3.12 8.98 13.38
C MET A 144 -1.66 8.81 13.78
N GLU A 145 -0.89 7.99 13.05
CA GLU A 145 0.55 7.78 13.26
C GLU A 145 1.33 9.10 13.18
N VAL A 146 1.06 9.91 12.15
CA VAL A 146 1.70 11.23 11.97
C VAL A 146 1.32 12.17 13.12
N ILE A 147 0.03 12.24 13.47
CA ILE A 147 -0.43 13.11 14.57
C ILE A 147 0.25 12.71 15.88
N PHE A 148 0.29 11.42 16.21
CA PHE A 148 0.88 10.95 17.47
C PHE A 148 2.38 11.20 17.50
N PHE A 149 3.08 10.97 16.38
CA PHE A 149 4.50 11.27 16.25
C PHE A 149 4.80 12.76 16.43
N VAL A 150 4.03 13.65 15.80
CA VAL A 150 4.19 15.11 15.95
C VAL A 150 3.90 15.55 17.39
N VAL A 151 2.84 15.04 18.01
CA VAL A 151 2.50 15.33 19.41
C VAL A 151 3.64 14.94 20.35
N ASP A 152 4.27 13.78 20.12
CA ASP A 152 5.38 13.30 20.92
C ASP A 152 6.63 14.16 20.77
N ILE A 153 6.98 14.58 19.55
CA ILE A 153 8.09 15.51 19.32
C ILE A 153 7.84 16.83 20.05
N VAL A 154 6.70 17.48 19.79
CA VAL A 154 6.39 18.82 20.32
C VAL A 154 6.35 18.83 21.85
N LYS A 155 5.76 17.80 22.48
CA LYS A 155 5.63 17.75 23.94
C LYS A 155 6.91 17.31 24.63
N THR A 156 7.78 16.55 23.97
CA THR A 156 9.09 16.14 24.52
C THR A 156 10.05 17.34 24.54
N ASP A 157 10.12 18.10 23.45
CA ASP A 157 10.98 19.29 23.35
C ASP A 157 10.60 20.39 24.35
N ASN A 158 9.29 20.63 24.53
CA ASN A 158 8.80 21.57 25.54
C ASN A 158 9.22 21.19 26.98
N LYS A 159 9.18 19.90 27.33
CA LYS A 159 9.62 19.44 28.66
C LYS A 159 11.13 19.55 28.85
N ALA A 160 11.91 19.32 27.79
CA ALA A 160 13.36 19.52 27.81
C ALA A 160 13.71 21.00 28.03
N LEU A 161 13.03 21.90 27.32
CA LEU A 161 13.21 23.36 27.45
C LEU A 161 12.84 23.86 28.86
N ILE A 162 11.74 23.37 29.44
CA ILE A 162 11.29 23.73 30.80
C ILE A 162 12.24 23.20 31.88
N ARG A 163 12.71 21.95 31.78
CA ARG A 163 13.69 21.40 32.73
C ARG A 163 15.01 22.16 32.73
N ALA A 164 15.43 22.61 31.55
CA ALA A 164 16.70 23.28 31.42
C ALA A 164 16.63 24.73 31.92
N LYS A 165 15.47 25.42 31.82
CA LYS A 165 15.24 26.75 32.43
C LYS A 165 15.38 26.80 33.96
N GLY A 166 15.46 25.67 34.65
CA GLY A 166 15.65 25.59 36.11
C GLY A 166 17.08 25.30 36.58
N SER A 167 18.09 25.20 35.71
CA SER A 167 19.47 24.88 36.13
C SER A 167 20.51 25.55 35.25
N ILE A 168 21.53 26.18 35.84
CA ILE A 168 22.72 26.78 35.16
C ILE A 168 23.59 25.72 34.45
N ARG A 169 23.14 24.46 34.39
CA ARG A 169 23.86 23.30 33.87
C ARG A 169 23.46 22.96 32.43
N TRP A 170 23.26 23.96 31.58
CA TRP A 170 22.93 23.78 30.15
C TRP A 170 24.09 23.13 29.35
N ILE A 171 25.30 23.11 29.89
CA ILE A 171 26.51 22.62 29.19
C ILE A 171 26.82 21.12 29.46
N LYS A 172 26.05 20.40 30.31
CA LYS A 172 26.36 18.99 30.66
C LYS A 172 25.29 17.95 30.31
N TYR A 173 24.25 18.29 29.56
CA TYR A 173 23.18 17.33 29.22
C TYR A 173 23.36 16.60 27.88
N THR A 174 24.57 16.57 27.32
CA THR A 174 24.84 15.85 26.08
C THR A 174 25.37 14.42 26.22
N TYR A 175 25.77 13.91 27.41
CA TYR A 175 26.43 12.59 27.47
C TYR A 175 26.22 11.81 28.79
N ALA A 176 25.01 11.34 29.07
CA ALA A 176 24.80 10.34 30.13
C ALA A 176 23.80 9.26 29.70
N ALA A 177 24.34 8.20 29.12
CA ALA A 177 23.64 6.97 28.75
C ALA A 177 23.06 6.26 29.99
N LYS A 178 21.77 5.87 29.91
CA LYS A 178 21.21 4.78 30.73
C LYS A 178 21.03 3.54 29.82
N PRO A 179 21.46 2.33 30.24
CA PRO A 179 21.82 1.26 29.32
C PRO A 179 20.67 0.35 28.84
N HIS A 180 19.41 0.82 28.87
CA HIS A 180 18.26 -0.05 28.55
C HIS A 180 17.28 0.47 27.50
N PHE A 181 17.54 1.63 26.89
CA PHE A 181 16.63 2.22 25.91
C PHE A 181 17.35 2.48 24.59
N CYS A 182 16.73 2.04 23.48
CA CYS A 182 17.17 2.28 22.11
C CYS A 182 17.47 3.77 21.91
N TYR A 183 18.75 4.10 21.80
CA TYR A 183 19.22 5.42 21.41
C TYR A 183 19.89 5.28 20.04
N SER A 184 19.09 5.42 18.99
CA SER A 184 19.65 5.87 17.71
C SER A 184 19.96 7.35 17.88
N GLN A 185 21.22 7.72 17.66
CA GLN A 185 21.65 9.10 17.64
C GLN A 185 20.75 9.87 16.64
N ASN A 186 19.97 10.82 17.17
CA ASN A 186 19.03 11.74 16.49
C ASN A 186 17.51 11.42 16.47
N GLY A 187 16.98 10.46 17.26
CA GLY A 187 15.53 10.15 17.28
C GLY A 187 14.74 10.65 18.51
N THR A 188 13.84 11.63 18.36
CA THR A 188 13.11 12.37 19.40
C THR A 188 11.79 11.77 19.94
N SER A 189 11.43 10.50 19.66
CA SER A 189 10.03 10.07 19.82
C SER A 189 9.73 8.90 20.78
N THR A 190 10.63 8.51 21.69
CA THR A 190 10.34 7.43 22.67
C THR A 190 9.81 7.91 24.02
N HIS A 191 9.76 9.23 24.26
CA HIS A 191 9.53 9.82 25.59
C HIS A 191 8.29 10.73 25.65
N GLY A 192 7.49 10.75 24.57
CA GLY A 192 6.28 11.54 24.47
C GLY A 192 5.07 10.88 25.16
N PRO A 193 3.98 11.65 25.37
CA PRO A 193 2.78 11.12 26.02
C PRO A 193 2.06 10.04 25.21
N MET A 194 2.11 10.08 23.87
CA MET A 194 1.51 9.05 23.02
C MET A 194 2.35 7.78 23.13
N ALA A 195 3.67 7.86 22.97
CA ALA A 195 4.60 6.75 23.21
C ALA A 195 4.37 6.12 24.59
N SER A 196 4.31 6.92 25.66
CA SER A 196 4.08 6.40 27.03
C SER A 196 2.76 5.62 27.16
N SER A 197 1.71 6.08 26.49
CA SER A 197 0.36 5.51 26.62
C SER A 197 0.14 4.30 25.72
N PHE A 198 0.73 4.30 24.51
CA PHE A 198 0.38 3.35 23.46
C PHE A 198 1.47 2.35 23.11
N ILE A 199 2.74 2.60 23.46
CA ILE A 199 3.84 1.66 23.21
C ILE A 199 3.54 0.30 23.85
N TYR A 200 3.95 -0.77 23.19
CA TYR A 200 3.99 -2.08 23.82
C TYR A 200 5.11 -2.08 24.86
N ASN A 201 4.71 -2.16 26.13
CA ASN A 201 5.61 -2.18 27.27
C ASN A 201 5.60 -3.59 27.88
N PRO A 202 6.73 -4.32 27.88
CA PRO A 202 6.80 -5.67 28.44
C PRO A 202 6.44 -5.71 29.93
N ASN A 203 6.64 -4.62 30.67
CA ASN A 203 6.31 -4.57 32.10
C ASN A 203 4.81 -4.33 32.36
N LEU A 204 4.02 -3.99 31.33
CA LEU A 204 2.59 -3.66 31.42
C LEU A 204 1.76 -4.58 30.52
N ARG A 205 2.09 -5.87 30.44
CA ARG A 205 1.38 -6.85 29.59
C ARG A 205 -0.10 -7.04 29.91
N TYR A 206 -0.51 -6.76 31.15
CA TYR A 206 -1.91 -6.79 31.54
C TYR A 206 -2.73 -5.67 30.88
N GLU A 207 -2.06 -4.61 30.39
CA GLU A 207 -2.67 -3.55 29.59
C GLU A 207 -2.85 -4.02 28.14
N VAL A 208 -3.81 -4.92 27.93
CA VAL A 208 -4.00 -5.67 26.66
C VAL A 208 -4.12 -4.79 25.41
N TRP A 209 -4.60 -3.55 25.55
CA TRP A 209 -4.68 -2.62 24.42
C TRP A 209 -3.30 -2.31 23.82
N ARG A 210 -2.21 -2.42 24.60
CA ARG A 210 -0.84 -2.19 24.14
C ARG A 210 -0.36 -3.23 23.13
N PHE A 211 -0.99 -4.40 23.06
CA PHE A 211 -0.75 -5.37 21.99
C PHE A 211 -1.27 -4.89 20.63
N LEU A 212 -2.12 -3.87 20.61
CA LEU A 212 -2.68 -3.28 19.40
C LEU A 212 -2.17 -1.86 19.16
N THR A 213 -2.24 -1.00 20.18
CA THR A 213 -2.03 0.45 20.03
C THR A 213 -0.60 0.85 19.70
N TYR A 214 0.36 -0.06 19.90
CA TYR A 214 1.76 0.21 19.59
C TYR A 214 2.00 0.55 18.10
N MET A 215 1.07 0.16 17.22
CA MET A 215 1.11 0.47 15.79
C MET A 215 1.11 1.98 15.52
N PHE A 216 0.55 2.80 16.41
CA PHE A 216 0.42 4.25 16.21
C PHE A 216 1.64 5.06 16.65
N VAL A 217 2.62 4.47 17.31
CA VAL A 217 3.79 5.17 17.85
C VAL A 217 5.05 4.71 17.13
N HIS A 218 5.93 5.63 16.78
CA HIS A 218 7.11 5.34 15.95
C HIS A 218 8.38 5.89 16.59
N ILE A 219 9.49 5.17 16.39
CA ILE A 219 10.83 5.56 16.85
C ILE A 219 11.63 6.09 15.66
N GLY A 220 11.67 7.42 15.53
CA GLY A 220 12.43 8.10 14.49
C GLY A 220 11.66 8.35 13.18
N PHE A 221 12.10 9.38 12.47
CA PHE A 221 11.46 9.89 11.26
C PHE A 221 11.52 8.92 10.08
N MET A 222 12.68 8.29 9.84
CA MET A 222 12.85 7.33 8.75
C MET A 222 11.98 6.08 8.97
N HIS A 223 11.87 5.61 10.22
CA HIS A 223 11.01 4.47 10.55
C HIS A 223 9.53 4.79 10.29
N LEU A 224 9.06 5.98 10.66
CA LEU A 224 7.70 6.42 10.32
C LEU A 224 7.48 6.49 8.81
N ILE A 225 8.36 7.19 8.07
CA ILE A 225 8.19 7.37 6.62
C ILE A 225 8.14 6.04 5.87
N MET A 226 9.05 5.12 6.18
CA MET A 226 9.08 3.82 5.50
C MET A 226 7.82 2.99 5.79
N ASN A 227 7.33 2.99 7.04
CA ASN A 227 6.04 2.34 7.36
C ASN A 227 4.89 2.98 6.58
N LEU A 228 4.78 4.31 6.59
CA LEU A 228 3.73 5.03 5.85
C LEU A 228 3.79 4.76 4.35
N ALA A 229 4.98 4.76 3.76
CA ALA A 229 5.17 4.51 2.34
C ALA A 229 4.65 3.13 1.95
N VAL A 230 5.07 2.08 2.65
CA VAL A 230 4.64 0.70 2.35
C VAL A 230 3.16 0.49 2.70
N GLN A 231 2.70 1.01 3.83
CA GLN A 231 1.31 0.93 4.28
C GLN A 231 0.34 1.57 3.29
N LEU A 232 0.62 2.80 2.85
CA LEU A 232 -0.24 3.49 1.89
C LEU A 232 -0.15 2.84 0.51
N PHE A 233 1.06 2.48 0.08
CA PHE A 233 1.28 1.90 -1.24
C PHE A 233 0.62 0.53 -1.39
N LEU A 234 0.89 -0.41 -0.48
CA LEU A 234 0.36 -1.78 -0.55
C LEU A 234 -1.02 -1.92 0.07
N GLY A 235 -1.32 -1.15 1.11
CA GLY A 235 -2.58 -1.24 1.85
C GLY A 235 -3.75 -0.66 1.06
N VAL A 236 -3.64 0.56 0.54
CA VAL A 236 -4.71 1.17 -0.28
C VAL A 236 -4.98 0.33 -1.52
N ALA A 237 -3.92 -0.18 -2.14
CA ALA A 237 -3.99 -1.17 -3.21
C ALA A 237 -4.86 -2.38 -2.85
N LEU A 238 -4.62 -3.02 -1.69
CA LEU A 238 -5.45 -4.14 -1.24
C LEU A 238 -6.89 -3.69 -0.92
N GLU A 239 -7.09 -2.51 -0.32
CA GLU A 239 -8.43 -2.03 0.05
C GLU A 239 -9.32 -1.81 -1.18
N LEU A 240 -8.73 -1.31 -2.27
CA LEU A 240 -9.40 -1.13 -3.56
C LEU A 240 -9.87 -2.45 -4.17
N VAL A 241 -9.15 -3.55 -3.93
CA VAL A 241 -9.44 -4.87 -4.54
C VAL A 241 -10.33 -5.73 -3.64
N HIS A 242 -10.04 -5.72 -2.33
CA HIS A 242 -10.60 -6.64 -1.36
C HIS A 242 -11.58 -6.00 -0.38
N CYS A 243 -11.88 -4.71 -0.51
CA CYS A 243 -12.63 -3.90 0.46
C CYS A 243 -11.85 -3.62 1.76
N TRP A 244 -12.05 -2.40 2.27
CA TRP A 244 -11.39 -1.87 3.47
C TRP A 244 -11.43 -2.80 4.68
N TRP A 245 -12.58 -3.41 5.01
CA TRP A 245 -12.72 -4.17 6.26
C TRP A 245 -11.94 -5.49 6.23
N ARG A 246 -11.83 -6.15 5.08
CA ARG A 246 -11.06 -7.39 4.92
C ARG A 246 -9.58 -7.12 5.13
N VAL A 247 -9.08 -6.03 4.53
CA VAL A 247 -7.69 -5.60 4.69
C VAL A 247 -7.42 -5.12 6.11
N THR A 248 -8.39 -4.45 6.74
CA THR A 248 -8.30 -4.05 8.15
C THR A 248 -8.12 -5.25 9.07
N LEU A 249 -8.91 -6.32 8.87
CA LEU A 249 -8.75 -7.55 9.66
C LEU A 249 -7.36 -8.17 9.51
N VAL A 250 -6.83 -8.23 8.27
CA VAL A 250 -5.48 -8.74 7.99
C VAL A 250 -4.42 -7.88 8.66
N TYR A 251 -4.51 -6.56 8.55
CA TYR A 251 -3.57 -5.62 9.13
C TYR A 251 -3.56 -5.72 10.67
N LEU A 252 -4.73 -5.68 11.31
CA LEU A 252 -4.83 -5.77 12.77
C LEU A 252 -4.39 -7.14 13.28
N ALA A 253 -4.68 -8.23 12.56
CA ALA A 253 -4.18 -9.55 12.88
C ALA A 253 -2.64 -9.59 12.86
N GLY A 254 -2.02 -8.91 11.89
CA GLY A 254 -0.58 -8.70 11.79
C GLY A 254 0.01 -7.95 12.98
N VAL A 255 -0.61 -6.84 13.36
CA VAL A 255 -0.21 -6.04 14.53
C VAL A 255 -0.28 -6.87 15.81
N VAL A 256 -1.40 -7.55 16.07
CA VAL A 256 -1.57 -8.37 17.27
C VAL A 256 -0.61 -9.56 17.27
N ALA A 257 -0.38 -10.21 16.12
CA ALA A 257 0.62 -11.28 16.02
C ALA A 257 2.05 -10.75 16.22
N GLY A 258 2.35 -9.55 15.73
CA GLY A 258 3.64 -8.89 15.89
C GLY A 258 4.00 -8.64 17.35
N SER A 259 3.07 -8.08 18.12
CA SER A 259 3.26 -7.87 19.56
C SER A 259 3.23 -9.18 20.37
N MET A 260 2.38 -10.14 19.99
CA MET A 260 2.36 -11.47 20.62
C MET A 260 3.70 -12.20 20.44
N GLY A 261 4.20 -12.30 19.21
CA GLY A 261 5.49 -12.92 18.91
C GLY A 261 6.63 -12.22 19.65
N THR A 262 6.68 -10.88 19.61
CA THR A 262 7.67 -10.11 20.37
C THR A 262 7.57 -10.39 21.88
N SER A 263 6.36 -10.46 22.43
CA SER A 263 6.18 -10.77 23.83
C SER A 263 6.75 -12.13 24.21
N LEU A 264 6.63 -13.13 23.34
CA LEU A 264 7.05 -14.51 23.61
C LEU A 264 8.54 -14.71 23.38
N PHE A 265 9.09 -14.25 22.26
CA PHE A 265 10.47 -14.56 21.87
C PHE A 265 11.48 -13.51 22.33
N THR A 266 11.05 -12.26 22.53
CA THR A 266 11.91 -11.18 23.01
C THR A 266 11.24 -10.43 24.17
N PRO A 267 10.99 -11.11 25.31
CA PRO A 267 10.08 -10.65 26.38
C PRO A 267 10.51 -9.39 27.13
N ARG A 268 11.65 -8.79 26.81
CA ARG A 268 12.14 -7.56 27.47
C ARG A 268 12.20 -6.35 26.53
N VAL A 269 11.76 -6.52 25.29
CA VAL A 269 11.84 -5.48 24.26
C VAL A 269 10.54 -4.69 24.23
N PHE A 270 10.68 -3.36 24.20
CA PHE A 270 9.58 -2.45 23.89
C PHE A 270 9.32 -2.48 22.38
N LEU A 271 8.05 -2.46 21.98
CA LEU A 271 7.68 -2.47 20.58
C LEU A 271 6.89 -1.22 20.23
N ALA A 272 7.29 -0.57 19.14
CA ALA A 272 6.68 0.62 18.58
C ALA A 272 6.77 0.53 17.07
N GLY A 273 5.68 0.83 16.38
CA GLY A 273 5.63 0.96 14.93
C GLY A 273 4.57 0.08 14.29
N ALA A 274 4.04 0.55 13.17
CA ALA A 274 3.03 -0.13 12.36
C ALA A 274 3.54 -1.41 11.67
N SER A 275 4.82 -1.75 11.79
CA SER A 275 5.51 -2.72 10.94
C SER A 275 4.92 -4.14 10.98
N GLY A 276 4.35 -4.58 12.11
CA GLY A 276 3.63 -5.86 12.18
C GLY A 276 2.43 -5.92 11.20
N GLY A 277 1.70 -4.81 11.07
CA GLY A 277 0.62 -4.66 10.09
C GLY A 277 1.15 -4.51 8.65
N VAL A 278 2.25 -3.75 8.47
CA VAL A 278 2.89 -3.59 7.15
C VAL A 278 3.36 -4.93 6.57
N TYR A 279 4.04 -5.75 7.37
CA TYR A 279 4.45 -7.10 6.96
C TYR A 279 3.27 -8.02 6.71
N ALA A 280 2.16 -7.83 7.43
CA ALA A 280 0.93 -8.53 7.11
C ALA A 280 0.37 -8.12 5.74
N LEU A 281 0.41 -6.84 5.36
CA LEU A 281 -0.01 -6.40 4.03
C LEU A 281 0.89 -6.96 2.92
N ILE A 282 2.20 -7.01 3.12
CA ILE A 282 3.14 -7.55 2.13
C ILE A 282 2.83 -9.04 1.87
N THR A 283 2.66 -9.83 2.92
CA THR A 283 2.35 -11.26 2.80
C THR A 283 0.90 -11.55 2.40
N ALA A 284 -0.01 -10.62 2.65
CA ALA A 284 -1.37 -10.67 2.13
C ALA A 284 -1.40 -10.61 0.59
N HIS A 285 -0.51 -9.84 -0.05
CA HIS A 285 -0.35 -9.88 -1.51
C HIS A 285 0.09 -11.27 -2.00
N ILE A 286 1.01 -11.92 -1.28
CA ILE A 286 1.44 -13.29 -1.60
C ILE A 286 0.25 -14.25 -1.48
N ALA A 287 -0.57 -14.13 -0.43
CA ALA A 287 -1.79 -14.91 -0.27
C ALA A 287 -2.77 -14.69 -1.42
N THR A 288 -2.99 -13.44 -1.85
CA THR A 288 -3.84 -13.11 -3.01
C THR A 288 -3.33 -13.77 -4.29
N ILE A 289 -2.02 -13.75 -4.54
CA ILE A 289 -1.40 -14.37 -5.71
C ILE A 289 -1.62 -15.89 -5.71
N ILE A 290 -1.41 -16.56 -4.58
CA ILE A 290 -1.60 -18.01 -4.46
C ILE A 290 -3.06 -18.40 -4.68
N MET A 291 -3.99 -17.68 -4.04
CA MET A 291 -5.42 -17.97 -4.09
C MET A 291 -6.05 -17.67 -5.45
N ASN A 292 -5.44 -16.81 -6.27
CA ASN A 292 -5.96 -16.42 -7.57
C ASN A 292 -4.96 -16.70 -8.70
N TRP A 293 -4.08 -17.70 -8.51
CA TRP A 293 -2.94 -17.96 -9.38
C TRP A 293 -3.31 -18.05 -10.86
N SER A 294 -4.35 -18.81 -11.19
CA SER A 294 -4.76 -19.07 -12.57
C SER A 294 -5.34 -17.87 -13.30
N GLN A 295 -5.71 -16.82 -12.56
CA GLN A 295 -6.36 -15.64 -13.08
C GLN A 295 -5.38 -14.45 -13.19
N MET A 296 -4.18 -14.57 -12.61
CA MET A 296 -3.17 -13.52 -12.55
C MET A 296 -2.24 -13.58 -13.77
N GLU A 297 -2.17 -12.50 -14.55
CA GLU A 297 -1.38 -12.44 -15.80
C GLU A 297 0.13 -12.59 -15.56
N TYR A 298 0.63 -12.05 -14.44
CA TYR A 298 2.06 -12.02 -14.09
C TYR A 298 2.36 -12.64 -12.71
N ALA A 299 1.58 -13.65 -12.30
CA ALA A 299 1.63 -14.24 -10.96
C ALA A 299 3.05 -14.57 -10.48
N ILE A 300 3.84 -15.23 -11.34
CA ILE A 300 5.21 -15.66 -11.02
C ILE A 300 6.14 -14.46 -10.79
N VAL A 301 6.07 -13.46 -11.66
CA VAL A 301 6.92 -12.25 -11.56
C VAL A 301 6.59 -11.48 -10.29
N GLN A 302 5.30 -11.33 -9.99
CA GLN A 302 4.87 -10.66 -8.77
C GLN A 302 5.28 -11.41 -7.50
N LEU A 303 5.06 -12.73 -7.48
CA LEU A 303 5.48 -13.57 -6.37
C LEU A 303 6.99 -13.44 -6.15
N PHE A 304 7.77 -13.47 -7.22
CA PHE A 304 9.22 -13.28 -7.14
C PHE A 304 9.59 -11.91 -6.54
N VAL A 305 8.99 -10.82 -7.02
CA VAL A 305 9.25 -9.46 -6.49
C VAL A 305 8.91 -9.36 -5.01
N PHE A 306 7.74 -9.87 -4.59
CA PHE A 306 7.34 -9.85 -3.18
C PHE A 306 8.22 -10.75 -2.30
N LEU A 307 8.65 -11.92 -2.80
CA LEU A 307 9.55 -12.80 -2.07
C LEU A 307 10.94 -12.15 -1.89
N VAL A 308 11.52 -11.58 -2.95
CA VAL A 308 12.81 -10.87 -2.86
C VAL A 308 12.71 -9.71 -1.88
N PHE A 309 11.66 -8.88 -1.99
CA PHE A 309 11.45 -7.77 -1.07
C PHE A 309 11.33 -8.24 0.39
N CYS A 310 10.48 -9.24 0.67
CA CYS A 310 10.30 -9.82 2.01
C CYS A 310 11.60 -10.39 2.57
N ILE A 311 12.32 -11.18 1.78
CA ILE A 311 13.53 -11.89 2.22
C ILE A 311 14.64 -10.88 2.50
N THR A 312 14.83 -9.91 1.61
CA THR A 312 15.85 -8.87 1.80
C THR A 312 15.53 -8.01 3.02
N ASP A 313 14.30 -7.52 3.18
CA ASP A 313 13.94 -6.64 4.29
C ASP A 313 14.02 -7.36 5.65
N LEU A 314 13.46 -8.58 5.75
CA LEU A 314 13.55 -9.40 6.96
C LEU A 314 15.00 -9.82 7.23
N GLY A 315 15.75 -10.19 6.20
CA GLY A 315 17.15 -10.59 6.30
C GLY A 315 18.04 -9.45 6.81
N THR A 316 17.85 -8.24 6.30
CA THR A 316 18.55 -7.04 6.79
C THR A 316 18.16 -6.72 8.22
N SER A 317 16.87 -6.83 8.58
CA SER A 317 16.41 -6.60 9.96
C SER A 317 17.03 -7.61 10.95
N ILE A 318 17.12 -8.88 10.58
CA ILE A 318 17.77 -9.92 11.38
C ILE A 318 19.28 -9.66 11.47
N TYR A 319 19.93 -9.36 10.34
CA TYR A 319 21.36 -9.07 10.29
C TYR A 319 21.72 -7.91 11.22
N ASN A 320 20.99 -6.79 11.13
CA ASN A 320 21.18 -5.63 11.98
C ASN A 320 20.92 -5.97 13.45
N SER A 321 19.86 -6.73 13.75
CA SER A 321 19.57 -7.12 15.15
C SER A 321 20.67 -7.99 15.78
N ILE A 322 21.47 -8.69 14.97
CA ILE A 322 22.60 -9.50 15.46
C ILE A 322 23.88 -8.67 15.59
N HIS A 323 24.14 -7.75 14.65
CA HIS A 323 25.41 -7.03 14.55
C HIS A 323 25.42 -5.65 15.20
N ASP A 324 24.26 -4.99 15.29
CA ASP A 324 24.10 -3.71 15.95
C ASP A 324 23.29 -3.91 17.25
N PRO A 325 23.94 -3.90 18.44
CA PRO A 325 23.24 -4.05 19.71
C PRO A 325 22.27 -2.89 20.01
N PHE A 326 22.34 -1.80 19.24
CA PHE A 326 21.45 -0.64 19.33
C PHE A 326 20.29 -0.69 18.34
N ASP A 327 20.37 -1.50 17.27
CA ASP A 327 19.29 -1.71 16.30
C ASP A 327 18.38 -2.87 16.74
N LYS A 328 17.45 -2.56 17.64
CA LYS A 328 16.41 -3.49 18.10
C LYS A 328 15.11 -3.34 17.33
N VAL A 329 15.18 -3.05 16.01
CA VAL A 329 13.98 -3.18 15.17
C VAL A 329 13.45 -4.61 15.31
N GLY A 330 12.16 -4.73 15.60
CA GLY A 330 11.52 -5.98 16.00
C GLY A 330 11.38 -6.97 14.84
N TYR A 331 12.47 -7.64 14.43
CA TYR A 331 12.42 -8.69 13.40
C TYR A 331 11.40 -9.79 13.74
N VAL A 332 11.22 -10.08 15.03
CA VAL A 332 10.18 -11.01 15.51
C VAL A 332 8.78 -10.47 15.22
N ALA A 333 8.54 -9.17 15.41
CA ALA A 333 7.27 -8.54 15.08
C ALA A 333 7.01 -8.60 13.57
N HIS A 334 8.04 -8.35 12.76
CA HIS A 334 7.98 -8.44 11.30
C HIS A 334 7.63 -9.86 10.84
N ALA A 335 8.36 -10.86 11.32
CA ALA A 335 8.13 -12.26 10.99
C ALA A 335 6.75 -12.76 11.44
N SER A 336 6.32 -12.39 12.65
CA SER A 336 5.02 -12.80 13.19
C SER A 336 3.87 -12.11 12.45
N GLY A 337 4.02 -10.83 12.13
CA GLY A 337 3.08 -10.08 11.31
C GLY A 337 2.96 -10.65 9.89
N ALA A 338 4.09 -11.00 9.27
CA ALA A 338 4.14 -11.68 7.98
C ALA A 338 3.41 -13.03 7.99
N LEU A 339 3.64 -13.86 9.01
CA LEU A 339 2.94 -15.14 9.13
C LEU A 339 1.42 -14.93 9.28
N ALA A 340 1.01 -13.96 10.11
CA ALA A 340 -0.40 -13.63 10.28
C ALA A 340 -1.04 -13.10 9.00
N GLY A 341 -0.37 -12.21 8.27
CA GLY A 341 -0.87 -11.67 7.00
C GLY A 341 -1.06 -12.75 5.94
N PHE A 342 -0.13 -13.70 5.86
CA PHE A 342 -0.26 -14.85 4.98
C PHE A 342 -1.47 -15.74 5.36
N LEU A 343 -1.55 -16.18 6.62
CA LEU A 343 -2.60 -17.10 7.08
C LEU A 343 -3.99 -16.45 7.04
N VAL A 344 -4.12 -15.25 7.58
CA VAL A 344 -5.39 -14.51 7.60
C VAL A 344 -5.73 -14.01 6.20
N GLY A 345 -4.75 -13.69 5.36
CA GLY A 345 -4.95 -13.30 3.96
C GLY A 345 -5.63 -14.39 3.13
N ILE A 346 -5.17 -15.64 3.25
CA ILE A 346 -5.82 -16.83 2.63
C ILE A 346 -7.29 -16.93 3.08
N GLY A 347 -7.55 -16.60 4.34
CA GLY A 347 -8.86 -16.63 4.96
C GLY A 347 -9.80 -15.53 4.49
N VAL A 348 -9.30 -14.30 4.51
CA VAL A 348 -10.15 -13.11 4.55
C VAL A 348 -10.19 -12.41 3.21
N LEU A 349 -9.21 -12.56 2.33
CA LEU A 349 -9.21 -11.86 1.05
C LEU A 349 -10.11 -12.53 0.02
N ARG A 350 -10.47 -11.77 -1.02
CA ARG A 350 -11.39 -12.24 -2.07
C ARG A 350 -10.70 -13.32 -2.92
N ASN A 351 -11.39 -14.43 -3.08
CA ASN A 351 -11.06 -15.49 -4.04
C ASN A 351 -12.09 -15.45 -5.17
N LEU A 352 -11.63 -15.18 -6.39
CA LEU A 352 -12.51 -14.93 -7.55
C LEU A 352 -13.18 -16.19 -8.11
N LYS A 353 -12.57 -17.36 -7.93
CA LYS A 353 -13.13 -18.65 -8.36
C LYS A 353 -12.74 -19.72 -7.35
N VAL A 354 -13.63 -19.93 -6.38
CA VAL A 354 -13.41 -20.91 -5.31
C VAL A 354 -13.45 -22.33 -5.87
N VAL A 355 -12.34 -23.06 -5.72
CA VAL A 355 -12.28 -24.51 -5.97
C VAL A 355 -12.22 -25.30 -4.65
N PRO A 356 -12.61 -26.59 -4.62
CA PRO A 356 -12.84 -27.32 -3.37
C PRO A 356 -11.63 -27.42 -2.43
N TRP A 357 -10.41 -27.47 -2.97
CA TRP A 357 -9.19 -27.55 -2.15
C TRP A 357 -8.88 -26.23 -1.44
N GLU A 358 -9.24 -25.09 -2.02
CA GLU A 358 -9.04 -23.76 -1.42
C GLU A 358 -9.87 -23.58 -0.16
N ARG A 359 -11.07 -24.18 -0.12
CA ARG A 359 -11.90 -24.17 1.10
C ARG A 359 -11.25 -24.98 2.24
N LYS A 360 -10.53 -26.05 1.92
CA LYS A 360 -9.76 -26.81 2.93
C LYS A 360 -8.55 -26.00 3.40
N LEU A 361 -7.84 -25.35 2.47
CA LEU A 361 -6.72 -24.47 2.78
C LEU A 361 -7.16 -23.29 3.67
N TRP A 362 -8.32 -22.70 3.38
CA TRP A 362 -8.96 -21.65 4.18
C TRP A 362 -9.14 -22.07 5.64
N TRP A 363 -9.82 -23.19 5.87
CA TRP A 363 -10.04 -23.71 7.23
C TRP A 363 -8.72 -24.05 7.93
N CYS A 364 -7.76 -24.61 7.21
CA CYS A 364 -6.43 -24.91 7.73
C CYS A 364 -5.73 -23.64 8.20
N ALA A 365 -5.68 -22.59 7.36
CA ALA A 365 -5.01 -21.34 7.67
C ALA A 365 -5.64 -20.61 8.86
N VAL A 366 -6.98 -20.53 8.89
CA VAL A 366 -7.72 -19.94 10.02
C VAL A 366 -7.46 -20.70 11.31
N THR A 367 -7.50 -22.04 11.27
CA THR A 367 -7.25 -22.89 12.44
C THR A 367 -5.82 -22.70 12.95
N ILE A 368 -4.82 -22.69 12.06
CA ILE A 368 -3.42 -22.47 12.44
C ILE A 368 -3.25 -21.10 13.10
N TYR A 369 -3.83 -20.04 12.54
CA TYR A 369 -3.73 -18.70 13.14
C TYR A 369 -4.28 -18.66 14.57
N PHE A 370 -5.50 -19.17 14.78
CA PHE A 370 -6.11 -19.18 16.11
C PHE A 370 -5.39 -20.10 17.09
N LEU A 371 -4.84 -21.24 16.63
CA LEU A 371 -4.01 -22.11 17.46
C LEU A 371 -2.72 -21.42 17.89
N LEU A 372 -2.04 -20.70 17.00
CA LEU A 372 -0.82 -19.96 17.34
C LEU A 372 -1.11 -18.85 18.36
N MET A 373 -2.17 -18.07 18.14
CA MET A 373 -2.57 -17.01 19.06
C MET A 373 -3.02 -17.57 20.41
N GLY A 374 -3.81 -18.65 20.41
CA GLY A 374 -4.26 -19.35 21.62
C GLY A 374 -3.12 -19.97 22.39
N ALA A 375 -2.14 -20.57 21.71
CA ALA A 375 -0.93 -21.09 22.34
C ALA A 375 -0.09 -19.99 22.98
N GLY A 376 0.04 -18.83 22.33
CA GLY A 376 0.71 -17.66 22.89
C GLY A 376 0.05 -17.16 24.19
N ILE A 377 -1.28 -17.01 24.17
CA ILE A 377 -2.06 -16.63 25.36
C ILE A 377 -1.89 -17.68 26.47
N MET A 378 -1.98 -18.97 26.14
CA MET A 378 -1.80 -20.04 27.11
C MET A 378 -0.39 -20.02 27.71
N PHE A 379 0.64 -19.74 26.90
CA PHE A 379 2.00 -19.62 27.37
C PHE A 379 2.18 -18.46 28.37
N HIS A 380 1.51 -17.32 28.15
CA HIS A 380 1.45 -16.23 29.14
C HIS A 380 0.86 -16.67 30.47
N LEU A 381 -0.20 -17.47 30.45
CA LEU A 381 -0.88 -17.94 31.66
C LEU A 381 -0.07 -19.00 32.41
N LEU A 382 0.58 -19.90 31.67
CA LEU A 382 1.28 -21.05 32.26
C LEU A 382 2.74 -20.77 32.66
N ASN A 383 3.41 -19.78 32.04
CA ASN A 383 4.84 -19.53 32.24
C ASN A 383 5.13 -18.07 32.67
N PRO A 384 4.61 -17.60 33.82
CA PRO A 384 4.80 -16.21 34.25
C PRO A 384 6.27 -15.84 34.49
N ASP A 385 7.13 -16.80 34.85
CA ASP A 385 8.55 -16.56 35.11
C ASP A 385 9.35 -16.22 33.85
N HIS A 386 8.88 -16.63 32.67
CA HIS A 386 9.51 -16.28 31.39
C HIS A 386 9.52 -14.77 31.13
N PHE A 387 8.56 -14.05 31.71
CA PHE A 387 8.36 -12.62 31.49
C PHE A 387 9.01 -11.73 32.57
N LYS A 388 9.67 -12.32 33.57
CA LYS A 388 10.33 -11.62 34.67
C LYS A 388 11.75 -11.14 34.32
#